data_AF-A0A081NAM1-F1
#
_entry.id   AF-A0A081NAM1-F1
#
_cell.length_a   1.000
_cell.length_b   1.000
_cell.length_c   1.000
_cell.angle_alpha   90.00
_cell.angle_beta   90.00
_cell.angle_gamma   90.00
#
_symmetry.space_group_name_H-M   'P 1'
#
loop_
_entity.id
_entity.type
_entity.pdbx_description
1 polymer ?
#
loop_
_entity_poly.entity_id
_entity_poly.type
_entity_poly.pdbx_seq_one_letter_code
_entity_poly.pdbx_strand_id
1 'polypeptide(L)'
;MTFTWIDWIITAIVIVSALISLKRGFFKEVLSLLTWIAALFIAWSFGGSLSLYLNDFIETPSLRLITASVLLFIATLLVGGLVNKIFATLVQATGLTGTDRLLGMVFGALRGCLMVILLVGLMSFAPLEDDLAWKNSALLPHFMMLADWSKQTVMQIVSPVMQTTPATSF
;
A
#
# COMPACT_ATOMS: atom_id res chain seq x y z
N MET A 1 8.92 -2.96 31.93
CA MET A 1 8.48 -2.80 30.52
C MET A 1 7.16 -2.05 30.52
N THR A 2 7.18 -0.73 30.32
CA THR A 2 5.98 0.11 30.24
C THR A 2 5.53 0.22 28.78
N PHE A 3 4.29 -0.16 28.48
CA PHE A 3 3.70 0.09 27.16
C PHE A 3 3.63 1.60 26.91
N THR A 4 4.22 2.04 25.81
CA THR A 4 4.20 3.44 25.39
C THR A 4 2.92 3.73 24.58
N TRP A 5 2.59 5.02 24.39
CA TRP A 5 1.46 5.41 23.54
C TRP A 5 1.62 4.93 22.08
N ILE A 6 2.86 4.77 21.62
CA ILE A 6 3.19 4.21 20.29
C ILE A 6 2.74 2.74 20.21
N ASP A 7 3.01 1.95 21.24
CA ASP A 7 2.60 0.54 21.30
C ASP A 7 1.05 0.40 21.24
N TRP A 8 0.33 1.32 21.89
CA TRP A 8 -1.13 1.38 21.82
C TRP A 8 -1.64 1.74 20.41
N ILE A 9 -0.99 2.66 19.71
CA ILE A 9 -1.34 2.99 18.31
C ILE A 9 -1.11 1.79 17.39
N ILE A 10 0.06 1.14 17.52
CA ILE A 10 0.39 -0.06 16.73
C ILE A 10 -0.67 -1.14 16.95
N THR A 11 -0.99 -1.42 18.21
CA THR A 11 -1.99 -2.43 18.58
C THR A 11 -3.37 -2.06 18.03
N ALA A 12 -3.77 -0.79 18.14
CA ALA A 12 -5.04 -0.31 17.61
C ALA A 12 -5.13 -0.48 16.09
N ILE A 13 -4.08 -0.14 15.34
CA ILE A 13 -4.05 -0.31 13.87
C ILE A 13 -4.23 -1.77 13.49
N VAL A 14 -3.49 -2.68 14.14
CA VAL A 14 -3.56 -4.11 13.84
C VAL A 14 -4.95 -4.67 14.17
N ILE A 15 -5.50 -4.34 15.35
CA ILE A 15 -6.84 -4.78 15.76
C ILE A 15 -7.92 -4.24 14.81
N VAL A 16 -7.88 -2.95 14.49
CA VAL A 16 -8.86 -2.34 13.58
C VAL A 16 -8.76 -2.97 12.19
N SER A 17 -7.55 -3.18 11.67
CA SER A 17 -7.35 -3.85 10.38
C SER A 17 -7.90 -5.29 10.40
N ALA A 18 -7.62 -6.06 11.45
CA ALA A 18 -8.14 -7.42 11.62
C ALA A 18 -9.68 -7.45 11.71
N LEU A 19 -10.30 -6.52 12.46
CA LEU A 19 -11.75 -6.42 12.60
C LEU A 19 -12.45 -6.00 11.31
N ILE A 20 -11.87 -5.07 10.55
CA ILE A 20 -12.39 -4.66 9.24
C ILE A 20 -12.35 -5.85 8.27
N SER A 21 -11.24 -6.57 8.22
CA SER A 21 -11.09 -7.72 7.33
C SER A 21 -11.95 -8.91 7.74
N LEU A 22 -12.25 -9.08 9.03
CA LEU A 22 -13.24 -10.05 9.50
C LEU A 22 -14.65 -9.76 8.94
N LYS A 23 -15.03 -8.49 8.83
CA LYS A 23 -16.33 -8.09 8.24
C LYS A 23 -16.34 -8.21 6.72
N ARG A 24 -15.23 -7.88 6.06
CA ARG A 24 -15.14 -7.89 4.59
C ARG A 24 -14.95 -9.29 4.00
N GLY A 25 -14.12 -10.12 4.61
CA GLY A 25 -13.70 -11.42 4.09
C GLY A 25 -12.35 -11.37 3.36
N PHE A 26 -11.59 -12.48 3.37
CA PHE A 26 -10.29 -12.61 2.71
C PHE A 26 -10.35 -12.32 1.21
N PHE A 27 -11.29 -12.95 0.51
CA PHE A 27 -11.37 -12.83 -0.95
C PHE A 27 -11.59 -11.39 -1.40
N LYS A 28 -12.44 -10.64 -0.70
CA LYS A 28 -12.66 -9.22 -1.00
C LYS A 28 -11.40 -8.40 -0.81
N GLU A 29 -10.63 -8.71 0.24
CA GLU A 29 -9.43 -7.96 0.57
C GLU A 29 -8.31 -8.22 -0.46
N VAL A 30 -8.09 -9.48 -0.83
CA VAL A 30 -7.13 -9.86 -1.88
C VAL A 30 -7.52 -9.28 -3.24
N LEU A 31 -8.79 -9.40 -3.62
CA LEU A 31 -9.28 -8.85 -4.88
C LEU A 31 -9.17 -7.31 -4.92
N SER A 32 -9.42 -6.64 -3.80
CA SER A 32 -9.21 -5.19 -3.68
C SER A 32 -7.74 -4.81 -3.87
N LEU A 33 -6.81 -5.58 -3.32
CA LEU A 33 -5.37 -5.34 -3.50
C LEU A 33 -4.93 -5.61 -4.93
N LEU A 34 -5.38 -6.72 -5.53
CA LEU A 34 -5.13 -7.02 -6.94
C LEU A 34 -5.67 -5.92 -7.86
N THR A 35 -6.86 -5.40 -7.56
CA THR A 35 -7.45 -4.28 -8.29
C THR A 35 -6.58 -3.03 -8.21
N TRP A 36 -6.05 -2.72 -7.02
CA TRP A 36 -5.13 -1.60 -6.82
C TRP A 36 -3.83 -1.76 -7.61
N ILE A 37 -3.21 -2.95 -7.55
CA ILE A 37 -1.98 -3.26 -8.29
C ILE A 37 -2.23 -3.15 -9.80
N ALA A 38 -3.33 -3.73 -10.29
CA ALA A 38 -3.72 -3.64 -11.70
C ALA A 38 -3.99 -2.19 -12.13
N ALA A 39 -4.66 -1.39 -11.30
CA ALA A 39 -4.91 0.01 -11.58
C ALA A 39 -3.61 0.83 -11.67
N LEU A 40 -2.65 0.60 -10.77
CA LEU A 40 -1.34 1.24 -10.85
C LEU A 40 -0.58 0.81 -12.11
N PHE A 41 -0.58 -0.49 -12.41
CA PHE A 41 0.07 -1.02 -13.61
C PHE A 41 -0.52 -0.41 -14.89
N ILE A 42 -1.85 -0.39 -15.00
CA ILE A 42 -2.54 0.19 -16.17
C ILE A 42 -2.28 1.70 -16.26
N ALA A 43 -2.38 2.44 -15.15
CA ALA A 43 -2.12 3.88 -15.13
C ALA A 43 -0.67 4.22 -15.54
N TRP A 44 0.29 3.38 -15.15
CA TRP A 44 1.70 3.57 -15.50
C TRP A 44 1.97 3.21 -16.96
N SER A 45 1.46 2.07 -17.44
CA SER A 45 1.72 1.59 -18.81
C SER A 45 0.93 2.35 -19.88
N PHE A 46 -0.32 2.74 -19.60
CA PHE A 46 -1.23 3.34 -20.59
C PHE A 46 -1.47 4.84 -20.38
N GLY A 47 -0.96 5.44 -19.30
CA GLY A 47 -1.07 6.87 -19.02
C GLY A 47 -0.54 7.73 -20.16
N GLY A 48 0.62 7.37 -20.72
CA GLY A 48 1.22 8.04 -21.87
C GLY A 48 0.31 7.98 -23.11
N SER A 49 -0.20 6.81 -23.45
CA SER A 49 -1.08 6.62 -24.61
C SER A 49 -2.39 7.40 -24.48
N LEU A 50 -3.02 7.39 -23.31
CA LEU A 50 -4.25 8.16 -23.09
C LEU A 50 -3.98 9.67 -23.09
N SER A 51 -2.80 10.10 -22.64
CA SER A 51 -2.44 11.53 -22.62
C SER A 51 -2.45 12.17 -24.01
N LEU A 52 -2.23 11.41 -25.08
CA LEU A 52 -2.27 11.92 -26.45
C LEU A 52 -3.67 12.37 -26.88
N TYR A 53 -4.72 11.71 -26.37
CA TYR A 53 -6.11 12.08 -26.65
C TYR A 53 -6.59 13.30 -25.84
N LEU A 54 -5.85 13.68 -24.80
CA LEU A 54 -6.15 14.86 -23.99
C LEU A 54 -5.45 16.12 -24.51
N ASN A 55 -4.79 16.06 -25.68
CA ASN A 55 -3.99 17.16 -26.19
C ASN A 55 -4.81 18.44 -26.39
N ASP A 56 -6.02 18.30 -26.92
CA ASP A 56 -6.93 19.41 -27.18
C ASP A 56 -7.57 20.01 -25.91
N PHE A 57 -7.41 19.34 -24.76
CA PHE A 57 -8.00 19.77 -23.48
C PHE A 57 -6.97 20.31 -22.48
N ILE A 58 -5.72 19.82 -22.54
CA ILE A 58 -4.66 20.19 -21.60
C ILE A 58 -3.37 20.48 -22.37
N GLU A 59 -2.99 21.75 -22.39
CA GLU A 59 -1.78 22.22 -23.07
C GLU A 59 -0.50 21.78 -22.35
N THR A 60 -0.51 21.75 -21.01
CA THR A 60 0.67 21.40 -20.21
C THR A 60 0.95 19.88 -20.25
N PRO A 61 2.08 19.42 -20.82
CA PRO A 61 2.34 17.99 -21.01
C PRO A 61 2.36 17.17 -19.72
N SER A 62 2.98 17.72 -18.66
CA SER A 62 3.09 17.05 -17.35
C SER A 62 1.71 16.86 -16.71
N LEU A 63 0.88 17.90 -16.73
CA LEU A 63 -0.47 17.85 -16.16
C LEU A 63 -1.37 16.89 -16.95
N ARG A 64 -1.19 16.84 -18.28
CA ARG A 64 -1.91 15.94 -19.16
C ARG A 64 -1.61 14.47 -18.87
N LEU A 65 -0.33 14.13 -18.72
CA LEU A 65 0.08 12.77 -18.36
C LEU A 65 -0.48 12.36 -17.00
N ILE A 66 -0.35 13.22 -15.99
CA ILE A 66 -0.88 12.96 -14.64
C ILE A 66 -2.40 12.75 -14.71
N THR A 67 -3.12 13.63 -15.42
CA THR A 67 -4.58 13.54 -15.55
C THR A 67 -4.99 12.25 -16.24
N ALA A 68 -4.32 11.87 -17.33
CA ALA A 68 -4.60 10.63 -18.05
C ALA A 68 -4.34 9.39 -17.19
N SER A 69 -3.21 9.33 -16.48
CA SER A 69 -2.91 8.25 -15.54
C SER A 69 -3.94 8.16 -14.41
N VAL A 70 -4.33 9.30 -13.81
CA VAL A 70 -5.36 9.35 -12.75
C VAL A 70 -6.71 8.86 -13.28
N LEU A 71 -7.09 9.27 -14.50
CA LEU A 71 -8.34 8.85 -15.12
C LEU A 71 -8.35 7.32 -15.34
N LEU A 72 -7.27 6.75 -15.88
CA LEU A 72 -7.13 5.30 -16.04
C LEU A 72 -7.14 4.56 -14.69
N PHE A 73 -6.47 5.12 -13.69
CA PHE A 73 -6.43 4.56 -12.35
C PHE A 73 -7.85 4.45 -11.78
N ILE A 74 -8.60 5.56 -11.78
CA ILE A 74 -9.98 5.61 -11.29
C ILE A 74 -10.88 4.68 -12.10
N ALA A 75 -10.80 4.72 -13.43
CA ALA A 75 -11.59 3.85 -14.31
C ALA A 75 -11.34 2.37 -13.99
N THR A 76 -10.07 1.98 -13.80
CA THR A 76 -9.72 0.61 -13.44
C THR A 76 -10.24 0.23 -12.06
N LEU A 77 -10.15 1.11 -11.06
CA LEU A 77 -10.71 0.85 -9.74
C LEU A 77 -12.24 0.66 -9.78
N LEU A 78 -12.94 1.44 -10.61
CA LEU A 78 -14.39 1.30 -10.78
C LEU A 78 -14.76 -0.05 -11.40
N VAL A 79 -14.07 -0.43 -12.48
CA VAL A 79 -14.28 -1.72 -13.15
C VAL A 79 -13.92 -2.88 -12.22
N GLY A 80 -12.75 -2.85 -11.59
CA GLY A 80 -12.33 -3.87 -10.63
C GLY A 80 -13.26 -3.94 -9.41
N GLY A 81 -13.78 -2.81 -8.94
CA GLY A 81 -14.80 -2.77 -7.88
C GLY A 81 -16.09 -3.50 -8.26
N LEU A 82 -16.53 -3.38 -9.53
CA LEU A 82 -17.68 -4.11 -10.04
C LEU A 82 -17.41 -5.62 -10.12
N VAL A 83 -16.23 -6.01 -10.64
CA VAL A 83 -15.78 -7.41 -10.68
C VAL A 83 -15.74 -7.99 -9.27
N ASN A 84 -15.22 -7.25 -8.29
CA ASN A 84 -15.13 -7.68 -6.89
C ASN A 84 -16.51 -7.96 -6.29
N LYS A 85 -17.56 -7.20 -6.65
CA LYS A 85 -18.93 -7.48 -6.19
C LYS A 85 -19.46 -8.81 -6.72
N ILE A 86 -19.16 -9.14 -7.98
CA ILE A 86 -19.58 -10.40 -8.59
C ILE A 86 -18.90 -11.57 -7.87
N PHE A 87 -17.57 -11.53 -7.73
CA PHE A 87 -16.81 -12.55 -7.01
C PHE A 87 -17.23 -12.69 -5.55
N ALA A 88 -17.47 -11.56 -4.87
CA ALA A 88 -17.98 -11.57 -3.50
C ALA A 88 -19.32 -12.29 -3.37
N THR A 89 -20.18 -12.20 -4.39
CA THR A 89 -21.48 -12.89 -4.41
C THR A 89 -21.30 -14.38 -4.66
N LEU A 90 -20.38 -14.77 -5.55
CA LEU A 90 -20.02 -16.17 -5.79
C LEU A 90 -19.48 -16.85 -4.52
N VAL A 91 -18.58 -16.20 -3.79
CA VAL A 91 -18.03 -16.73 -2.52
C VAL A 91 -19.11 -16.86 -1.45
N GLN A 92 -20.08 -15.96 -1.42
CA GLN A 92 -21.22 -16.09 -0.50
C GLN A 92 -22.12 -17.28 -0.89
N ALA A 93 -22.31 -17.51 -2.19
CA ALA A 93 -23.11 -18.63 -2.69
C ALA A 93 -22.51 -20.01 -2.39
N THR A 94 -21.18 -20.13 -2.22
CA THR A 94 -20.55 -21.41 -1.85
C THR A 94 -20.73 -21.79 -0.38
N GLY A 95 -21.25 -20.89 0.47
CA GLY A 95 -21.45 -21.15 1.89
C GLY A 95 -20.17 -21.13 2.74
N LEU A 96 -18.98 -20.92 2.16
CA LEU A 96 -17.70 -20.85 2.87
C LEU A 96 -17.44 -19.51 3.59
N THR A 97 -18.49 -18.75 3.90
CA THR A 97 -18.39 -17.40 4.47
C THR A 97 -17.68 -17.38 5.84
N GLY A 98 -17.80 -18.46 6.64
CA GLY A 98 -17.10 -18.57 7.92
C GLY A 98 -15.57 -18.64 7.77
N THR A 99 -15.08 -19.55 6.93
CA THR A 99 -13.64 -19.72 6.66
C THR A 99 -13.04 -18.49 5.96
N ASP A 100 -13.76 -17.89 5.01
CA ASP A 100 -13.34 -16.65 4.33
C ASP A 100 -13.12 -15.49 5.31
N ARG A 101 -13.99 -15.35 6.33
CA ARG A 101 -13.85 -14.32 7.36
C ARG A 101 -12.67 -14.56 8.30
N LEU A 102 -12.43 -15.82 8.69
CA LEU A 102 -11.28 -16.18 9.53
C LEU A 102 -9.95 -15.92 8.81
N LEU A 103 -9.82 -16.36 7.55
CA LEU A 103 -8.67 -16.03 6.71
C LEU A 103 -8.53 -14.52 6.51
N GLY A 104 -9.67 -13.82 6.41
CA GLY A 104 -9.73 -12.36 6.32
C GLY A 104 -9.12 -11.70 7.55
N MET A 105 -9.41 -12.20 8.75
CA MET A 105 -8.81 -11.68 9.99
C MET A 105 -7.28 -11.81 9.98
N VAL A 106 -6.75 -12.99 9.63
CA VAL A 106 -5.29 -13.22 9.57
C VAL A 106 -4.66 -12.30 8.54
N PHE A 107 -5.26 -12.19 7.35
CA PHE A 107 -4.79 -11.30 6.30
C PHE A 107 -4.86 -9.82 6.71
N GLY A 108 -5.92 -9.41 7.39
CA GLY A 108 -6.09 -8.07 7.94
C GLY A 108 -5.05 -7.74 9.01
N ALA A 109 -4.70 -8.70 9.87
CA ALA A 109 -3.64 -8.53 10.85
C ALA A 109 -2.28 -8.34 10.15
N LEU A 110 -1.96 -9.18 9.15
CA LEU A 110 -0.73 -9.05 8.35
C LEU A 110 -0.66 -7.70 7.64
N ARG A 111 -1.76 -7.25 7.01
CA ARG A 111 -1.87 -5.92 6.40
C ARG A 111 -1.68 -4.81 7.43
N GLY A 112 -2.26 -4.94 8.61
CA GLY A 112 -2.11 -3.99 9.71
C GLY A 112 -0.64 -3.86 10.15
N CYS A 113 0.04 -4.99 10.31
CA CYS A 113 1.48 -5.02 10.60
C CYS A 113 2.29 -4.34 9.48
N LEU A 114 1.96 -4.59 8.21
CA LEU A 114 2.61 -3.95 7.07
C LEU A 114 2.39 -2.43 7.06
N MET A 115 1.18 -1.98 7.41
CA MET A 115 0.85 -0.56 7.55
C MET A 115 1.70 0.10 8.67
N VAL A 116 1.89 -0.62 9.79
CA VAL A 116 2.74 -0.17 10.90
C VAL A 116 4.21 -0.07 10.48
N ILE A 117 4.74 -1.07 9.75
CA ILE A 117 6.11 -1.04 9.20
C ILE A 117 6.30 0.21 8.34
N LEU A 118 5.35 0.50 7.45
CA LEU A 118 5.38 1.69 6.60
C LEU A 118 5.36 2.98 7.42
N LEU A 119 4.49 3.09 8.43
CA LEU A 119 4.41 4.26 9.30
C LEU A 119 5.70 4.49 10.09
N VAL A 120 6.25 3.44 10.71
CA VAL A 120 7.52 3.50 11.45
C VAL A 120 8.68 3.84 10.50
N GLY A 121 8.70 3.25 9.31
CA GLY A 121 9.68 3.55 8.26
C GLY A 121 9.63 5.02 7.82
N LEU A 122 8.43 5.57 7.60
CA LEU A 122 8.22 6.98 7.29
C LEU A 122 8.63 7.90 8.45
N MET A 123 8.28 7.54 9.68
CA MET A 123 8.69 8.29 10.87
C MET A 123 10.20 8.26 11.10
N SER A 124 10.90 7.21 10.65
CA SER A 124 12.37 7.15 10.71
C SER A 124 13.05 8.12 9.73
N PHE A 125 12.34 8.66 8.74
CA PHE A 125 12.83 9.78 7.92
C PHE A 125 12.48 11.16 8.52
N ALA A 126 11.60 11.21 9.54
CA ALA A 126 11.32 12.41 10.31
C ALA A 126 12.31 12.50 11.49
N PRO A 127 12.82 13.70 11.85
CA PRO A 127 13.72 13.87 12.98
C PRO A 127 12.90 13.79 14.29
N LEU A 128 12.56 12.57 14.70
CA LEU A 128 11.83 12.26 15.95
C LEU A 128 12.75 11.62 17.00
N GLU A 129 14.08 11.76 16.85
CA GLU A 129 15.11 11.06 17.64
C GLU A 129 15.15 11.43 19.15
N ASP A 130 14.48 12.50 19.57
CA ASP A 130 14.57 13.02 20.95
C ASP A 130 13.44 12.57 21.89
N ASP A 131 12.44 11.82 21.44
CA ASP A 131 11.28 11.49 22.28
C ASP A 131 11.50 10.24 23.16
N LEU A 132 11.33 10.39 24.48
CA LEU A 132 11.48 9.33 25.51
C LEU A 132 10.56 8.12 25.27
N ALA A 133 9.45 8.31 24.56
CA ALA A 133 8.54 7.25 24.16
C ALA A 133 9.10 6.38 23.02
N TRP A 134 9.95 6.93 22.15
CA TRP A 134 10.59 6.21 21.05
C TRP A 134 11.62 5.21 21.58
N LYS A 135 12.43 5.62 22.57
CA LYS A 135 13.48 4.78 23.17
C LYS A 135 12.97 3.66 24.09
N ASN A 136 11.77 3.80 24.67
CA ASN A 136 11.22 2.84 25.65
C ASN A 136 10.19 1.86 25.06
N SER A 137 9.84 1.97 23.78
CA SER A 137 8.82 1.11 23.16
C SER A 137 9.33 -0.31 22.92
N ALA A 138 8.57 -1.31 23.38
CA ALA A 138 8.97 -2.72 23.33
C ALA A 138 8.79 -3.33 21.93
N LEU A 139 7.86 -2.80 21.13
CA LEU A 139 7.56 -3.29 19.78
C LEU A 139 8.42 -2.59 18.70
N LEU A 140 8.84 -1.36 18.97
CA LEU A 140 9.63 -0.55 18.03
C LEU A 140 10.89 -1.25 17.48
N PRO A 141 11.77 -1.87 18.30
CA PRO A 141 13.01 -2.45 17.79
C PRO A 141 12.78 -3.60 16.79
N HIS A 142 11.68 -4.36 16.92
CA HIS A 142 11.32 -5.42 15.96
C HIS A 142 10.88 -4.84 14.61
N PHE A 143 10.12 -3.75 14.63
CA PHE A 143 9.68 -3.05 13.42
C PHE A 143 10.80 -2.23 12.77
N MET A 144 11.71 -1.65 13.56
CA MET A 144 12.91 -0.96 13.06
C MET A 144 13.85 -1.92 12.32
N MET A 145 14.09 -3.12 12.84
CA MET A 145 14.93 -4.12 12.15
C MET A 145 14.38 -4.45 10.75
N LEU A 146 13.06 -4.58 10.61
CA LEU A 146 12.41 -4.80 9.32
C LEU A 146 12.47 -3.56 8.42
N ALA A 147 12.34 -2.36 8.99
CA ALA A 147 12.43 -1.10 8.26
C ALA A 147 13.87 -0.86 7.73
N ASP A 148 14.89 -1.15 8.53
CA ASP A 148 16.29 -0.99 8.15
C ASP A 148 16.69 -2.01 7.07
N TRP A 149 16.24 -3.27 7.20
CA TRP A 149 16.40 -4.26 6.15
C TRP A 149 15.71 -3.83 4.85
N SER A 150 14.51 -3.23 4.93
CA SER A 150 13.81 -2.70 3.77
C SER A 150 14.58 -1.55 3.12
N LYS A 151 15.08 -0.58 3.90
CA LYS A 151 15.91 0.53 3.41
C LYS A 151 17.18 0.01 2.73
N GLN A 152 17.87 -0.95 3.33
CA GLN A 152 19.09 -1.53 2.76
C GLN A 152 18.80 -2.25 1.44
N THR A 153 17.71 -3.01 1.37
CA THR A 153 17.30 -3.72 0.15
C THR A 153 16.96 -2.74 -0.97
N VAL A 154 16.20 -1.70 -0.67
CA VAL A 154 15.88 -0.63 -1.63
C VAL A 154 17.17 0.06 -2.10
N MET A 155 18.07 0.42 -1.19
CA MET A 155 19.35 1.07 -1.54
C MET A 155 20.26 0.15 -2.38
N GLN A 156 20.25 -1.16 -2.13
CA GLN A 156 20.98 -2.14 -2.93
C GLN A 156 20.42 -2.28 -4.35
N ILE A 157 19.11 -2.18 -4.54
CA ILE A 157 18.46 -2.25 -5.86
C ILE A 157 18.63 -0.93 -6.63
N VAL A 158 18.62 0.19 -5.92
CA VAL A 158 18.65 1.54 -6.52
C VAL A 158 20.09 2.01 -6.80
N SER A 159 21.07 1.63 -5.98
CA SER A 159 22.47 2.06 -6.15
C SER A 159 23.12 1.71 -7.51
N PRO A 160 22.86 0.54 -8.14
CA PRO A 160 23.37 0.24 -9.47
C PRO A 160 22.74 1.13 -10.54
N VAL A 161 21.44 1.43 -10.43
CA VAL A 161 20.69 2.28 -11.38
C VAL A 161 21.17 3.73 -11.32
N MET A 162 21.46 4.23 -10.11
CA MET A 162 22.02 5.57 -9.90
C MET A 162 23.43 5.71 -10.51
N GLN A 163 24.24 4.65 -10.47
CA GLN A 163 25.61 4.65 -11.01
C GLN A 163 25.65 4.47 -12.54
N THR A 164 24.63 3.87 -13.15
CA THR A 164 24.53 3.71 -14.61
C THR A 164 23.99 4.92 -15.35
N THR A 165 23.66 6.03 -14.67
CA THR A 165 23.33 7.29 -15.33
C THR A 165 24.64 8.03 -15.59
N PRO A 166 25.22 8.00 -16.82
CA PRO A 166 26.35 8.85 -17.11
C PRO A 166 25.89 10.29 -16.90
N ALA A 167 26.65 11.04 -16.10
CA ALA A 167 26.50 12.48 -16.06
C ALA A 167 26.56 12.97 -17.51
N THR A 168 25.42 13.36 -18.07
CA THR A 168 25.39 14.13 -19.31
C THR A 168 26.13 15.42 -19.00
N SER A 169 27.41 15.41 -19.38
CA SER A 169 28.29 16.56 -19.43
C SER A 169 27.58 17.65 -20.23
N PHE A 170 27.10 18.66 -19.53
CA PHE A 170 26.91 20.00 -20.09
C PHE A 170 28.15 20.82 -19.75
#